data_AF-A0A931YPX7-F1
#
_entry.id   AF-A0A931YPX7-F1
#
_cell.length_a   1.000
_cell.length_b   1.000
_cell.length_c   1.000
_cell.angle_alpha   90.00
_cell.angle_beta   90.00
_cell.angle_gamma   90.00
#
_symmetry.space_group_name_H-M   'P 1'
#
loop_
_entity.id
_entity.type
_entity.pdbx_description
1 polymer ?
#
loop_
_entity_poly.entity_id
_entity_poly.type
_entity_poly.pdbx_seq_one_letter_code
_entity_poly.pdbx_strand_id
1 'polypeptide(L)'
;MKNKIFTFIYFSILLCSIPFALYGQYYDYDVPEIRLKAGLPSVFAVENVRQISDAEGESVLNISVIVKKGRIESVSRDGGCWIVTVRSNSKEASTYLIKDSQFKIMGEESKKVTVNAIHWKDGN
;
A
#
# COMPACT_ATOMS: atom_id res chain seq x y z
N MET A 1 -8.13 38.90 56.02
CA MET A 1 -8.46 37.78 55.11
C MET A 1 -8.56 38.26 53.65
N LYS A 2 -7.48 38.83 53.13
CA LYS A 2 -7.23 39.12 51.72
C LYS A 2 -5.92 38.37 51.44
N ASN A 3 -5.82 37.57 50.37
CA ASN A 3 -4.61 36.87 49.86
C ASN A 3 -4.86 35.39 49.47
N LYS A 4 -6.09 34.87 49.52
CA LYS A 4 -6.38 33.51 49.00
C LYS A 4 -7.06 33.47 47.63
N ILE A 5 -7.58 34.60 47.15
CA ILE A 5 -8.33 34.67 45.88
C ILE A 5 -7.38 34.93 44.69
N PHE A 6 -6.26 35.63 44.90
CA PHE A 6 -5.31 35.97 43.83
C PHE A 6 -4.52 34.76 43.30
N THR A 7 -4.31 33.74 44.13
CA THR A 7 -3.55 32.54 43.75
C THR A 7 -4.34 31.63 42.80
N PHE A 8 -5.68 31.63 42.90
CA PHE A 8 -6.52 30.75 42.09
C PHE A 8 -6.67 31.23 40.64
N ILE A 9 -6.69 32.55 40.43
CA ILE A 9 -6.79 33.15 39.09
C ILE A 9 -5.46 33.01 38.32
N TYR A 10 -4.32 33.05 39.03
CA TYR A 10 -3.02 32.82 38.39
C TYR A 10 -2.85 31.36 37.94
N PHE A 11 -3.36 30.40 38.72
CA PHE A 11 -3.29 28.97 38.38
C PHE A 11 -4.19 28.61 37.17
N SER A 12 -5.35 29.26 37.03
CA SER A 12 -6.26 29.00 35.90
C SER A 12 -5.75 29.59 34.57
N ILE A 13 -5.01 30.71 34.60
CA ILE A 13 -4.42 31.31 33.39
C ILE A 13 -3.18 30.53 32.93
N LEU A 14 -2.41 29.97 33.87
CA LEU A 14 -1.22 29.15 33.56
C LEU A 14 -1.58 27.80 32.91
N LEU A 15 -2.77 27.24 33.19
CA LEU A 15 -3.24 26.00 32.57
C LEU A 15 -3.80 26.18 31.15
N CYS A 16 -4.04 27.42 30.70
CA CYS A 16 -4.52 27.73 29.34
C CYS A 16 -3.42 28.14 28.36
N SER A 17 -2.14 28.10 28.78
CA SER A 17 -1.01 28.60 27.96
C SER A 17 0.13 27.58 27.86
N ILE A 18 -0.20 26.31 27.58
CA ILE A 18 0.74 25.41 26.92
C ILE A 18 0.47 25.53 25.42
N PRO A 19 1.32 26.23 24.63
CA PRO A 19 1.29 26.06 23.19
C PRO A 19 1.83 24.67 22.91
N PHE A 20 0.94 23.70 22.72
CA PHE A 20 1.31 22.53 21.95
C PHE A 20 1.50 23.00 20.51
N ALA A 21 2.72 23.44 20.22
CA ALA A 21 3.28 23.36 18.89
C ALA A 21 3.41 21.85 18.56
N LEU A 22 2.28 21.22 18.25
CA LEU A 22 2.28 19.96 17.53
C LEU A 22 2.56 20.29 16.06
N TYR A 23 3.84 20.50 15.81
CA TYR A 23 4.49 20.22 14.55
C TYR A 23 3.90 18.93 13.96
N GLY A 24 3.44 19.04 12.72
CA GLY A 24 3.20 17.89 11.86
C GLY A 24 2.22 16.88 12.43
N GLN A 25 0.92 17.14 12.27
CA GLN A 25 0.01 16.03 11.99
C GLN A 25 0.39 15.44 10.62
N TYR A 26 1.51 14.73 10.56
CA TYR A 26 1.55 13.51 9.78
C TYR A 26 0.48 12.63 10.44
N TYR A 27 -0.73 12.64 9.88
CA TYR A 27 -1.56 11.46 9.98
C TYR A 27 -0.81 10.38 9.21
N ASP A 28 0.11 9.71 9.90
CA ASP A 28 0.41 8.33 9.58
C ASP A 28 -0.89 7.61 9.94
N TYR A 29 -1.83 7.60 8.98
CA TYR A 29 -2.80 6.54 9.00
C TYR A 29 -1.94 5.29 8.95
N ASP A 30 -1.92 4.53 10.04
CA ASP A 30 -1.56 3.12 10.02
C ASP A 30 -2.51 2.48 8.99
N VAL A 31 -2.16 2.60 7.71
CA VAL A 31 -2.84 1.90 6.64
C VAL A 31 -2.54 0.46 6.96
N PRO A 32 -3.53 -0.36 7.35
CA PRO A 32 -3.28 -1.76 7.64
C PRO A 32 -2.53 -2.32 6.44
N GLU A 33 -1.28 -2.74 6.66
CA GLU A 33 -0.39 -3.14 5.59
C GLU A 33 -1.01 -4.39 4.96
N ILE A 34 -1.67 -4.22 3.81
CA ILE A 34 -2.35 -5.33 3.12
C ILE A 34 -1.27 -6.27 2.63
N ARG A 35 -1.10 -7.37 3.36
CA ARG A 35 -0.16 -8.42 2.98
C ARG A 35 -0.84 -9.37 2.01
N LEU A 36 -0.29 -9.46 0.81
CA LEU A 36 -0.75 -10.40 -0.20
C LEU A 36 -0.01 -11.73 -0.04
N LYS A 37 -0.76 -12.83 -0.04
CA LYS A 37 -0.18 -14.17 -0.19
C LYS A 37 0.27 -14.30 -1.64
N ALA A 38 1.57 -14.13 -1.88
CA ALA A 38 2.14 -14.00 -3.21
C ALA A 38 1.78 -15.18 -4.13
N GLY A 39 1.10 -14.88 -5.24
CA GLY A 39 0.88 -15.80 -6.37
C GLY A 39 1.60 -15.36 -7.66
N LEU A 40 2.47 -14.35 -7.56
CA LEU A 40 3.27 -13.88 -8.68
C LEU A 40 4.42 -14.83 -9.00
N PRO A 41 4.82 -14.97 -10.28
CA PRO A 41 6.06 -15.62 -10.64
C PRO A 41 7.25 -15.06 -9.86
N SER A 42 8.22 -15.91 -9.51
CA SER A 42 9.34 -15.56 -8.60
C SER A 42 10.22 -14.41 -9.09
N VAL A 43 10.18 -14.10 -10.39
CA VAL A 43 10.85 -12.96 -11.02
C VAL A 43 10.29 -11.61 -10.57
N PHE A 44 9.08 -11.58 -10.00
CA PHE A 44 8.42 -10.36 -9.52
C PHE A 44 8.39 -10.27 -8.00
N ALA A 45 8.31 -9.05 -7.48
CA ALA A 45 7.97 -8.77 -6.09
C ALA A 45 6.92 -7.67 -6.03
N VAL A 46 5.96 -7.82 -5.11
CA VAL A 46 5.02 -6.74 -4.79
C VAL A 46 5.78 -5.68 -4.00
N GLU A 47 5.78 -4.45 -4.51
CA GLU A 47 6.39 -3.29 -3.85
C GLU A 47 5.39 -2.58 -2.96
N ASN A 48 4.15 -2.43 -3.42
CA ASN A 48 3.10 -1.73 -2.68
C ASN A 48 1.71 -2.26 -3.05
N VAL A 49 0.77 -2.19 -2.11
CA VAL A 49 -0.64 -2.55 -2.29
C VAL A 49 -1.49 -1.46 -1.68
N ARG A 50 -2.37 -0.88 -2.48
CA ARG A 50 -3.37 0.09 -2.03
C ARG A 50 -4.75 -0.47 -2.28
N GLN A 51 -5.56 -0.59 -1.23
CA GLN A 51 -6.96 -0.90 -1.40
C GLN A 51 -7.74 0.33 -1.85
N ILE A 52 -8.57 0.13 -2.86
CA ILE A 52 -9.42 1.14 -3.47
C ILE A 52 -10.84 1.04 -2.90
N SER A 53 -11.33 -0.17 -2.70
CA SER A 53 -12.59 -0.42 -2.01
C SER A 53 -12.55 -1.72 -1.20
N ASP A 54 -13.39 -1.72 -0.17
CA ASP A 54 -13.58 -2.83 0.74
C ASP A 54 -15.08 -3.10 0.89
N ALA A 55 -15.53 -4.27 0.47
CA ALA A 55 -16.92 -4.71 0.60
C ALA A 55 -16.99 -6.10 1.22
N GLU A 56 -18.14 -6.45 1.79
CA GLU A 56 -18.37 -7.78 2.34
C GLU A 56 -18.30 -8.83 1.20
N GLY A 57 -17.19 -9.57 1.14
CA GLY A 57 -16.95 -10.60 0.12
C GLY A 57 -16.13 -10.15 -1.11
N GLU A 58 -15.85 -8.86 -1.30
CA GLU A 58 -15.01 -8.38 -2.42
C GLU A 58 -14.09 -7.21 -2.02
N SER A 59 -12.83 -7.25 -2.45
CA SER A 59 -11.87 -6.14 -2.31
C SER A 59 -11.30 -5.76 -3.68
N VAL A 60 -11.16 -4.45 -3.90
CA VAL A 60 -10.52 -3.91 -5.12
C VAL A 60 -9.18 -3.29 -4.76
N LEU A 61 -8.12 -3.71 -5.45
CA LEU A 61 -6.73 -3.34 -5.15
C LEU A 61 -6.04 -2.65 -6.34
N ASN A 62 -5.18 -1.69 -6.04
CA ASN A 62 -4.11 -1.21 -6.91
C ASN A 62 -2.79 -1.75 -6.39
N ILE A 63 -1.98 -2.36 -7.26
CA ILE A 63 -0.76 -3.06 -6.86
C ILE A 63 0.43 -2.45 -7.61
N SER A 64 1.54 -2.20 -6.92
CA SER A 64 2.82 -1.88 -7.55
C SER A 64 3.72 -3.10 -7.47
N VAL A 65 4.31 -3.49 -8.60
CA VAL A 65 5.15 -4.66 -8.73
C VAL A 65 6.47 -4.26 -9.36
N ILE A 66 7.56 -4.77 -8.80
CA ILE A 66 8.90 -4.64 -9.35
C ILE A 66 9.32 -5.98 -9.96
N VAL A 67 10.10 -5.93 -11.03
CA VAL A 67 10.86 -7.10 -11.46
C VAL A 67 12.14 -7.17 -10.63
N LYS A 68 12.53 -8.36 -10.15
CA LYS A 68 13.71 -8.51 -9.27
C LYS A 68 15.03 -8.46 -10.03
N LYS A 69 15.02 -8.86 -11.31
CA LYS A 69 16.18 -8.90 -12.20
C LYS A 69 15.74 -8.66 -13.63
N GLY A 70 16.43 -7.77 -14.33
CA GLY A 70 16.13 -7.42 -15.71
C GLY A 70 15.13 -6.27 -15.81
N ARG A 71 14.58 -6.07 -17.00
CA ARG A 71 13.67 -4.96 -17.31
C ARG A 71 12.38 -5.44 -17.93
N ILE A 72 11.34 -4.63 -17.80
CA ILE A 72 10.04 -4.90 -18.39
C ILE A 72 10.05 -4.36 -19.82
N GLU A 73 9.77 -5.22 -20.79
CA GLU A 73 9.74 -4.84 -22.20
C GLU A 73 8.34 -4.47 -22.67
N SER A 74 7.35 -5.18 -22.17
CA SER A 74 5.96 -4.93 -22.51
C SER A 74 5.03 -5.42 -21.41
N VAL A 75 3.92 -4.71 -21.29
CA VAL A 75 2.79 -5.07 -20.43
C VAL A 75 1.53 -4.93 -21.26
N SER A 76 0.71 -5.96 -21.29
CA SER A 76 -0.64 -5.91 -21.84
C SER A 76 -1.62 -6.60 -20.90
N ARG A 77 -2.91 -6.35 -21.12
CA ARG A 77 -4.00 -7.00 -20.37
C ARG A 77 -4.95 -7.63 -21.37
N ASP A 78 -5.20 -8.92 -21.20
CA ASP A 78 -6.11 -9.69 -22.04
C ASP A 78 -6.85 -10.72 -21.19
N GLY A 79 -8.17 -10.82 -21.35
CA GLY A 79 -9.01 -11.81 -20.66
C GLY A 79 -8.85 -11.88 -19.13
N GLY A 80 -8.64 -10.75 -18.44
CA GLY A 80 -8.43 -10.72 -16.98
C GLY A 80 -7.04 -11.22 -16.54
N CYS A 81 -6.12 -11.36 -17.49
CA CYS A 81 -4.72 -11.68 -17.26
C CYS A 81 -3.84 -10.49 -17.65
N TRP A 82 -2.81 -10.24 -16.86
CA TRP A 82 -1.68 -9.39 -17.23
C TRP A 82 -0.65 -10.26 -17.94
N ILE A 83 -0.26 -9.84 -19.14
CA ILE A 83 0.80 -10.48 -19.92
C ILE A 83 2.01 -9.55 -19.86
N VAL A 84 3.08 -10.01 -19.22
CA VAL A 84 4.26 -9.20 -18.93
C VAL A 84 5.48 -9.87 -19.53
N THR A 85 6.19 -9.17 -20.42
CA THR A 85 7.45 -9.65 -20.98
C THR A 85 8.59 -9.01 -20.23
N VAL A 86 9.45 -9.85 -19.63
CA VAL A 86 10.66 -9.44 -18.92
C VAL A 86 11.87 -9.88 -19.71
N ARG A 87 12.79 -8.95 -19.94
CA ARG A 87 14.12 -9.24 -20.47
C ARG A 87 15.12 -9.30 -19.33
N SER A 88 15.65 -10.49 -19.04
CA SER A 88 16.61 -10.73 -17.96
C SER A 88 18.01 -10.20 -18.31
N ASN A 89 18.38 -10.25 -19.58
CA ASN A 89 19.64 -9.74 -20.14
C ASN A 89 19.45 -9.42 -21.64
N SER A 90 20.45 -8.88 -22.35
CA SER A 90 20.28 -8.47 -23.76
C SER A 90 19.77 -9.56 -24.70
N LYS A 91 19.90 -10.85 -24.37
CA LYS A 91 19.57 -11.98 -25.26
C LYS A 91 18.33 -12.78 -24.85
N GLU A 92 17.91 -12.71 -23.59
CA GLU A 92 16.85 -13.57 -23.05
C GLU A 92 15.63 -12.77 -22.61
N ALA A 93 14.47 -13.10 -23.19
CA ALA A 93 13.18 -12.58 -22.79
C ALA A 93 12.23 -13.72 -22.42
N SER A 94 11.39 -13.49 -21.42
CA SER A 94 10.38 -14.44 -20.95
C SER A 94 9.07 -13.70 -20.73
N THR A 95 7.97 -14.32 -21.15
CA THR A 95 6.63 -13.77 -20.97
C THR A 95 5.91 -14.50 -19.85
N TYR A 96 5.31 -13.73 -18.96
CA TYR A 96 4.62 -14.20 -17.77
C TYR A 96 3.15 -13.83 -17.85
N LEU A 97 2.29 -14.76 -17.45
CA LEU A 97 0.85 -14.55 -17.35
C LEU A 97 0.47 -14.47 -15.88
N ILE A 98 -0.14 -13.34 -15.48
CA ILE A 98 -0.56 -13.09 -14.11
C ILE A 98 -2.07 -12.87 -14.08
N LYS A 99 -2.79 -13.70 -13.33
CA LYS A 99 -4.25 -13.59 -13.16
C LYS A 99 -4.58 -12.82 -11.90
N ASP A 100 -5.64 -12.03 -11.94
CA ASP A 100 -6.11 -11.31 -10.74
C ASP A 100 -6.41 -12.30 -9.57
N SER A 101 -6.86 -13.52 -9.87
CA SER A 101 -7.12 -14.59 -8.88
C SER A 101 -5.88 -15.15 -8.18
N GLN A 102 -4.68 -14.81 -8.64
CA GLN A 102 -3.43 -15.18 -7.96
C GLN A 102 -3.16 -14.28 -6.74
N PHE A 103 -3.82 -13.12 -6.65
CA PHE A 103 -3.70 -12.25 -5.49
C PHE A 103 -4.74 -12.64 -4.44
N LYS A 104 -4.27 -12.80 -3.20
CA LYS A 104 -5.11 -13.08 -2.02
C LYS A 104 -4.66 -12.21 -0.87
N ILE A 105 -5.62 -11.62 -0.15
CA ILE A 105 -5.34 -10.88 1.10
C ILE A 105 -5.16 -11.90 2.22
N MET A 106 -4.04 -11.83 2.93
CA MET A 106 -3.77 -12.73 4.05
C MET A 106 -4.81 -12.55 5.16
N GLY A 107 -5.41 -13.64 5.61
CA GLY A 107 -6.48 -13.62 6.62
C GLY A 107 -7.88 -13.34 6.06
N GLU A 108 -7.99 -13.02 4.77
CA GLU A 108 -9.26 -12.82 4.06
C GLU A 108 -9.33 -13.68 2.79
N GLU A 109 -8.84 -14.92 2.83
CA GLU A 109 -8.70 -15.77 1.64
C GLU A 109 -10.03 -16.19 0.98
N SER A 110 -11.15 -16.07 1.71
CA SER A 110 -12.50 -16.33 1.18
C SER A 110 -13.05 -15.16 0.35
N LYS A 111 -12.41 -13.99 0.41
CA LYS A 111 -12.84 -12.78 -0.28
C LYS A 111 -12.37 -12.79 -1.72
N LYS A 112 -13.23 -12.34 -2.63
CA LYS A 112 -12.84 -12.12 -4.02
C LYS A 112 -11.92 -10.90 -4.10
N VAL A 113 -10.75 -11.07 -4.70
CA VAL A 113 -9.81 -9.97 -4.95
C VAL A 113 -9.88 -9.58 -6.43
N THR A 114 -10.14 -8.30 -6.68
CA THR A 114 -10.17 -7.70 -8.01
C THR A 114 -9.03 -6.69 -8.11
N VAL A 115 -8.19 -6.80 -9.16
CA VAL A 115 -7.08 -5.87 -9.38
C VAL A 115 -7.52 -4.80 -10.37
N ASN A 116 -7.59 -3.56 -9.90
CA ASN A 116 -8.00 -2.42 -10.71
C ASN A 116 -6.84 -1.88 -11.57
N ALA A 117 -5.63 -1.85 -11.02
CA ALA A 117 -4.44 -1.47 -11.76
C ALA A 117 -3.19 -2.15 -11.21
N ILE A 118 -2.22 -2.43 -12.10
CA ILE A 118 -0.87 -2.80 -11.72
C ILE A 118 0.13 -1.79 -12.28
N HIS A 119 0.91 -1.18 -11.40
CA HIS A 119 2.06 -0.36 -11.77
C HIS A 119 3.33 -1.20 -11.77
N TRP A 120 4.16 -0.98 -12.77
CA TRP A 120 5.34 -1.79 -13.04
C TRP A 120 6.59 -0.92 -13.02
N LYS A 121 7.62 -1.40 -12.31
CA LYS A 121 8.94 -0.77 -12.31
C LYS A 121 10.01 -1.77 -12.73
N ASP A 122 11.00 -1.26 -13.46
CA ASP A 122 12.20 -2.00 -13.80
C ASP A 122 13.00 -2.33 -12.53
N GLY A 123 13.62 -3.51 -12.54
CA GLY A 123 14.51 -3.99 -11.49
C GLY A 123 15.93 -3.65 -11.85
N ASN A 124 16.54 -2.74 -11.10
CA ASN A 124 17.94 -2.39 -11.29
C ASN A 124 18.88 -3.41 -10.62
#